data_AF-A0A9R1VUP3-F1
#
_entry.id   AF-A0A9R1VUP3-F1
#
_cell.length_a   1.000
_cell.length_b   1.000
_cell.length_c   1.000
_cell.angle_alpha   90.00
_cell.angle_beta   90.00
_cell.angle_gamma   90.00
#
_symmetry.space_group_name_H-M   'P 1'
#
loop_
_entity.id
_entity.type
_entity.pdbx_description
1 polymer ?
#
loop_
_entity_poly.entity_id
_entity_poly.type
_entity_poly.pdbx_seq_one_letter_code
_entity_poly.pdbx_strand_id
1 'polypeptide(L)'
;MFFQSVAAILAEEMGVKLGEEVGYTIRFEDITNSELTRIKFLTDGVLLREMMDDPLLSKYIVIMVDEAHERSLSTDILLGLLKKIQRRRPELRLIIASAIIEAKSMVEFFHNRKRRPQLEGDDNGLQTEPAILSVDGRGFNVQIFYIEEPDSNYLQATVSTVMLIHDKVHYTRYYFIQHLKQNI
;
A
#
# COMPACT_ATOMS: atom_id res chain seq x y z
N MET A 1 4.92 -10.12 6.46
CA MET A 1 3.77 -11.03 6.30
C MET A 1 2.85 -10.57 5.17
N PHE A 2 2.41 -9.31 5.15
CA PHE A 2 1.49 -8.79 4.10
C PHE A 2 2.00 -8.90 2.65
N PHE A 3 3.26 -8.51 2.37
CA PHE A 3 3.76 -8.51 0.99
C PHE A 3 3.84 -9.89 0.34
N GLN A 4 4.11 -10.94 1.12
CA GLN A 4 4.16 -12.32 0.63
C GLN A 4 2.78 -12.81 0.21
N SER A 5 1.76 -12.58 1.04
CA SER A 5 0.39 -12.98 0.72
C SER A 5 -0.16 -12.18 -0.47
N VAL A 6 0.13 -10.88 -0.56
CA VAL A 6 -0.30 -10.05 -1.69
C VAL A 6 0.35 -10.50 -2.99
N ALA A 7 1.67 -10.78 -2.98
CA ALA A 7 2.37 -11.29 -4.14
C ALA A 7 1.82 -12.66 -4.60
N ALA A 8 1.52 -13.55 -3.65
CA ALA A 8 0.94 -14.86 -3.94
C ALA A 8 -0.45 -14.74 -4.57
N ILE A 9 -1.32 -13.88 -4.03
CA ILE A 9 -2.65 -13.63 -4.59
C ILE A 9 -2.55 -13.04 -5.99
N LEU A 10 -1.66 -12.05 -6.20
CA LEU A 10 -1.51 -11.46 -7.53
C LEU A 10 -0.99 -12.48 -8.55
N ALA A 11 -0.05 -13.35 -8.15
CA ALA A 11 0.45 -14.41 -9.01
C ALA A 11 -0.69 -15.38 -9.40
N GLU A 12 -1.54 -15.76 -8.45
CA GLU A 12 -2.72 -16.60 -8.68
C GLU A 12 -3.73 -15.93 -9.63
N GLU A 13 -4.08 -14.67 -9.39
CA GLU A 13 -5.00 -13.88 -10.24
C GLU A 13 -4.46 -13.70 -11.67
N MET A 14 -3.13 -13.62 -11.82
CA MET A 14 -2.48 -13.54 -13.13
C MET A 14 -2.25 -14.92 -13.77
N GLY A 15 -2.53 -16.03 -13.07
CA GLY A 15 -2.27 -17.38 -13.56
C GLY A 15 -0.78 -17.70 -13.75
N VAL A 16 0.11 -17.02 -13.03
CA VAL A 16 1.57 -17.20 -13.10
C VAL A 16 2.10 -17.82 -11.83
N LYS A 17 3.30 -18.42 -11.91
CA LYS A 17 3.97 -18.95 -10.72
C LYS A 17 4.63 -17.82 -9.93
N LEU A 18 4.44 -17.83 -8.62
CA LEU A 18 5.14 -16.92 -7.71
C LEU A 18 6.67 -17.10 -7.84
N GLY A 19 7.37 -15.98 -8.02
CA GLY A 19 8.80 -15.92 -8.32
C GLY A 19 9.14 -15.85 -9.81
N GLU A 20 8.17 -16.00 -10.72
CA GLU A 20 8.34 -15.73 -12.15
C GLU A 20 7.96 -14.28 -12.45
N GLU A 21 6.82 -14.01 -13.13
CA GLU A 21 6.41 -12.65 -13.49
C GLU A 21 6.07 -11.77 -12.27
N VAL A 22 5.59 -12.40 -11.19
CA VAL A 22 5.28 -11.74 -9.92
C VAL A 22 6.17 -12.34 -8.84
N GLY A 23 6.89 -11.50 -8.11
CA GLY A 23 7.80 -11.93 -7.05
C GLY A 23 7.83 -10.97 -5.86
N TYR A 24 8.54 -11.35 -4.81
CA TYR A 24 8.77 -10.47 -3.66
C TYR A 24 10.18 -10.60 -3.10
N THR A 25 10.63 -9.52 -2.46
CA THR A 25 11.87 -9.53 -1.68
C THR A 25 11.64 -8.87 -0.34
N ILE A 26 11.87 -9.63 0.72
CA ILE A 26 11.84 -9.14 2.10
C ILE A 26 13.22 -9.38 2.75
N ARG A 27 13.36 -8.98 4.01
CA ARG A 27 14.61 -9.21 4.71
C ARG A 27 14.87 -10.71 4.83
N PHE A 28 16.02 -11.15 4.32
CA PHE A 28 16.48 -12.54 4.32
C PHE A 28 15.76 -13.52 3.38
N GLU A 29 14.90 -13.01 2.50
CA GLU A 29 14.18 -13.86 1.55
C GLU A 29 13.95 -13.10 0.24
N ASP A 30 14.35 -13.70 -0.87
CA ASP A 30 14.19 -13.16 -2.22
C ASP A 30 13.58 -14.24 -3.12
N ILE A 31 12.30 -14.05 -3.47
CA ILE A 31 11.55 -14.91 -4.38
C ILE A 31 11.28 -14.10 -5.65
N THR A 32 12.33 -13.91 -6.45
CA THR A 32 12.28 -13.24 -7.74
C THR A 32 13.15 -13.96 -8.76
N ASN A 33 12.82 -13.79 -10.03
CA ASN A 33 13.61 -14.24 -11.16
C ASN A 33 14.11 -12.99 -11.90
N SER A 34 15.43 -12.87 -12.05
CA SER A 34 16.07 -11.68 -12.63
C SER A 34 15.68 -11.39 -14.08
N GLU A 35 15.24 -12.40 -14.83
CA GLU A 35 14.86 -12.27 -16.24
C GLU A 35 13.35 -12.19 -16.43
N LEU A 36 12.56 -12.81 -15.54
CA LEU A 36 11.11 -12.92 -15.69
C LEU A 36 10.31 -11.98 -14.80
N THR A 37 10.80 -11.57 -13.63
CA THR A 37 10.01 -10.76 -12.68
C THR A 37 9.76 -9.37 -13.22
N ARG A 38 8.47 -9.06 -13.38
CA ARG A 38 7.96 -7.77 -13.87
C ARG A 38 7.31 -6.95 -12.76
N ILE A 39 6.70 -7.62 -11.78
CA ILE A 39 6.09 -7.00 -10.61
C ILE A 39 6.79 -7.55 -9.37
N LYS A 40 7.42 -6.66 -8.61
CA LYS A 40 8.19 -7.00 -7.42
C LYS A 40 7.62 -6.29 -6.20
N PHE A 41 7.13 -7.07 -5.24
CA PHE A 41 6.74 -6.56 -3.92
C PHE A 41 7.94 -6.55 -2.99
N LEU A 42 8.15 -5.47 -2.26
CA LEU A 42 9.32 -5.35 -1.41
C LEU A 42 9.03 -4.42 -0.24
N THR A 43 9.78 -4.60 0.84
CA THR A 43 9.70 -3.67 1.98
C THR A 43 10.57 -2.44 1.73
N ASP A 44 10.18 -1.31 2.31
CA ASP A 44 10.94 -0.05 2.20
C ASP A 44 12.42 -0.23 2.55
N GLY A 45 12.72 -1.01 3.59
CA GLY A 45 14.10 -1.29 4.01
C GLY A 45 14.91 -2.08 2.98
N VAL A 46 14.28 -2.97 2.22
CA VAL A 46 14.92 -3.66 1.10
C VAL A 46 15.17 -2.69 -0.04
N LEU A 47 14.19 -1.83 -0.39
CA LEU A 47 14.40 -0.82 -1.45
C LEU A 47 15.53 0.13 -1.09
N LEU A 48 15.53 0.64 0.13
CA LEU A 48 16.57 1.54 0.62
C LEU A 48 17.96 0.91 0.56
N ARG A 49 18.06 -0.41 0.78
CA ARG A 49 19.32 -1.14 0.60
C ARG A 49 19.69 -1.26 -0.87
N GLU A 50 18.75 -1.63 -1.74
CA GLU A 50 19.01 -1.66 -3.19
C GLU A 50 19.47 -0.29 -3.71
N MET A 51 18.94 0.82 -3.17
CA MET A 51 19.38 2.17 -3.48
C MET A 51 20.81 2.49 -3.06
N MET A 52 21.40 1.75 -2.11
CA MET A 52 22.81 1.92 -1.77
C MET A 52 23.72 1.35 -2.85
N ASP A 53 23.29 0.26 -3.50
CA ASP A 53 24.03 -0.40 -4.58
C ASP A 53 23.74 0.24 -5.95
N ASP A 54 22.48 0.59 -6.19
CA ASP A 54 22.02 1.33 -7.38
C ASP A 54 21.25 2.60 -6.96
N PRO A 55 21.97 3.72 -6.74
CA PRO A 55 21.36 4.99 -6.31
C PRO A 55 20.37 5.61 -7.31
N LEU A 56 20.33 5.10 -8.54
CA LEU A 56 19.43 5.57 -9.59
C LEU A 56 18.28 4.60 -9.87
N LEU A 57 18.17 3.51 -9.10
CA LEU A 57 17.11 2.51 -9.21
C LEU A 57 16.84 2.09 -10.66
N SER A 58 17.91 1.81 -11.40
CA SER A 58 17.88 1.61 -12.85
C SER A 58 17.09 0.41 -13.34
N LYS A 59 16.81 -0.53 -12.45
CA LYS A 59 15.96 -1.70 -12.71
C LYS A 59 14.47 -1.36 -12.75
N TYR A 60 14.06 -0.18 -12.27
CA TYR A 60 12.65 0.19 -12.11
C TYR A 60 12.27 1.36 -13.02
N ILE A 61 11.15 1.22 -13.73
CA ILE A 61 10.53 2.31 -14.50
C ILE A 61 9.36 2.96 -13.75
N VAL A 62 8.73 2.20 -12.84
CA VAL A 62 7.64 2.65 -11.98
C VAL A 62 7.92 2.14 -10.58
N ILE A 63 7.76 3.01 -9.59
CA ILE A 63 7.78 2.63 -8.18
C ILE A 63 6.45 3.04 -7.57
N MET A 64 5.82 2.13 -6.84
CA MET A 64 4.62 2.39 -6.06
C MET A 64 4.97 2.27 -4.57
N VAL A 65 4.84 3.38 -3.85
CA VAL A 65 4.95 3.41 -2.39
C VAL A 65 3.55 3.29 -1.84
N ASP A 66 3.25 2.14 -1.25
CA ASP A 66 1.95 1.85 -0.63
C ASP A 66 1.96 2.21 0.86
N GLU A 67 0.77 2.37 1.42
CA GLU A 67 0.56 2.67 2.84
C GLU A 67 1.43 3.79 3.42
N ALA A 68 1.67 4.83 2.62
CA ALA A 68 2.48 5.97 3.05
C ALA A 68 1.89 6.69 4.29
N HIS A 69 0.63 6.40 4.65
CA HIS A 69 -0.02 6.92 5.85
C HIS A 69 0.52 6.36 7.16
N GLU A 70 1.22 5.21 7.15
CA GLU A 70 1.85 4.66 8.36
C GLU A 70 3.02 5.51 8.86
N ARG A 71 3.52 6.45 8.04
CA ARG A 71 4.57 7.43 8.41
C ARG A 71 5.78 6.79 9.09
N SER A 72 6.22 5.65 8.58
CA SER A 72 7.44 5.02 9.08
C SER A 72 8.68 5.84 8.69
N LEU A 73 9.72 5.82 9.54
CA LEU A 73 10.99 6.50 9.25
C LEU A 73 11.59 6.05 7.91
N SER A 74 11.48 4.75 7.60
CA SER A 74 11.97 4.19 6.33
C SER A 74 11.21 4.78 5.15
N THR A 75 9.89 4.88 5.23
CA THR A 75 9.04 5.43 4.18
C THR A 75 9.36 6.91 3.94
N ASP A 76 9.52 7.70 5.00
CA ASP A 76 9.85 9.13 4.87
C ASP A 76 11.24 9.35 4.24
N ILE A 77 12.24 8.57 4.66
CA ILE A 77 13.57 8.59 4.03
C ILE A 77 13.47 8.20 2.56
N LEU A 78 12.74 7.13 2.25
CA LEU A 78 12.53 6.62 0.90
C LEU A 78 11.90 7.69 0.00
N LEU A 79 10.81 8.33 0.43
CA LEU A 79 10.14 9.41 -0.30
C LEU A 79 11.08 10.61 -0.55
N GLY A 80 11.88 10.98 0.44
CA GLY A 80 12.89 12.03 0.31
C GLY A 80 13.98 11.71 -0.71
N LEU A 81 14.41 10.44 -0.79
CA LEU A 81 15.39 9.99 -1.78
C LEU A 81 14.76 9.84 -3.18
N LEU A 82 13.56 9.28 -3.29
CA LEU A 82 12.83 9.17 -4.56
C LEU A 82 12.59 10.54 -5.19
N LYS A 83 12.24 11.56 -4.40
CA LYS A 83 12.15 12.96 -4.88
C LYS A 83 13.47 13.46 -5.49
N LYS A 84 14.62 13.08 -4.91
CA LYS A 84 15.94 13.44 -5.48
C LYS A 84 16.23 12.66 -6.76
N ILE A 85 15.87 11.38 -6.82
CA ILE A 85 16.06 10.54 -8.01
C ILE A 85 15.21 11.04 -9.16
N GLN A 86 13.93 11.38 -8.93
CA GLN A 86 13.03 11.88 -9.96
C GLN A 86 13.55 13.15 -10.66
N ARG A 87 14.35 13.98 -9.97
CA ARG A 87 15.02 15.15 -10.58
C ARG A 87 16.14 14.77 -11.53
N ARG A 88 16.77 13.61 -11.35
CA ARG A 88 17.83 13.06 -12.21
C ARG A 88 17.27 12.11 -13.27
N ARG A 89 16.15 11.46 -12.97
CA ARG A 89 15.45 10.47 -13.80
C ARG A 89 13.99 10.90 -14.00
N PRO A 90 13.73 11.87 -14.89
CA PRO A 90 12.37 12.35 -15.15
C PRO A 90 11.45 11.27 -15.72
N GLU A 91 12.00 10.19 -16.29
CA GLU A 91 11.27 9.04 -16.79
C GLU A 91 10.80 8.05 -15.70
N LEU A 92 11.37 8.12 -14.49
CA LEU A 92 10.94 7.29 -13.37
C LEU A 92 9.57 7.75 -12.87
N ARG A 93 8.55 6.90 -13.05
CA ARG A 93 7.19 7.18 -12.58
C ARG A 93 7.05 6.78 -11.12
N LEU A 94 6.44 7.64 -10.32
CA LEU A 94 6.19 7.40 -8.91
C LEU A 94 4.68 7.42 -8.64
N ILE A 95 4.19 6.39 -7.99
CA ILE A 95 2.83 6.29 -7.47
C ILE A 95 2.94 6.24 -5.95
N ILE A 96 2.11 7.03 -5.26
CA ILE A 96 2.08 7.03 -3.80
C ILE A 96 0.64 6.78 -3.39
N ALA A 97 0.40 5.61 -2.81
CA ALA A 97 -0.90 5.20 -2.32
C ALA A 97 -1.01 5.44 -0.81
N SER A 98 -2.20 5.87 -0.40
CA SER A 98 -2.49 6.20 0.98
C SER A 98 -4.00 6.23 1.24
N ALA A 99 -4.42 5.73 2.39
CA ALA A 99 -5.81 5.80 2.84
C ALA A 99 -6.19 7.16 3.46
N ILE A 100 -5.23 7.89 4.05
CA ILE A 100 -5.50 9.03 4.93
C ILE A 100 -4.62 10.25 4.63
N ILE A 101 -3.50 10.10 3.91
CA ILE A 101 -2.59 11.21 3.66
C ILE A 101 -3.33 12.36 2.99
N GLU A 102 -3.13 13.56 3.54
CA GLU A 102 -3.50 14.81 2.91
C GLU A 102 -2.75 14.94 1.59
N ALA A 103 -3.39 14.50 0.50
CA ALA A 103 -2.80 14.42 -0.83
C ALA A 103 -2.16 15.76 -1.27
N LYS A 104 -2.72 16.88 -0.82
CA LYS A 104 -2.17 18.23 -1.06
C LYS A 104 -0.75 18.40 -0.53
N SER A 105 -0.48 17.94 0.70
CA SER A 105 0.85 18.00 1.31
C SER A 105 1.87 17.20 0.49
N MET A 106 1.43 16.07 -0.09
CA MET A 106 2.27 15.21 -0.89
C MET A 106 2.54 15.81 -2.27
N VAL A 107 1.54 16.42 -2.91
CA VAL A 107 1.73 17.18 -4.15
C VAL A 107 2.70 18.33 -3.93
N GLU A 108 2.55 19.10 -2.87
CA GLU A 108 3.48 20.19 -2.55
C GLU A 108 4.90 19.67 -2.26
N PHE A 109 5.00 18.54 -1.57
CA PHE A 109 6.29 17.90 -1.35
C PHE A 109 6.92 17.44 -2.66
N PHE A 110 6.19 16.83 -3.60
CA PHE A 110 6.73 16.38 -4.89
C PHE A 110 6.77 17.46 -5.98
N HIS A 111 6.22 18.64 -5.71
CA HIS A 111 6.34 19.80 -6.59
C HIS A 111 7.81 20.18 -6.77
N ASN A 112 8.34 19.87 -7.95
CA ASN A 112 9.67 20.28 -8.35
C ASN A 112 9.64 21.73 -8.84
N ARG A 113 9.76 22.70 -7.92
CA ARG A 113 10.06 24.08 -8.31
C ARG A 113 11.34 24.09 -9.14
N LYS A 114 11.21 24.42 -10.43
CA LYS A 114 12.32 24.50 -11.40
C LYS A 114 13.54 25.17 -10.76
N ARG A 115 14.70 24.48 -10.78
CA ARG A 115 16.00 25.13 -10.56
C ARG A 115 16.28 26.01 -11.78
N ARG A 116 16.22 27.33 -11.58
CA ARG A 116 16.72 28.46 -12.39
C ARG A 116 16.38 28.46 -13.90
N PRO A 117 15.85 29.56 -14.46
CA PRO A 117 15.84 29.74 -15.90
C PRO A 117 17.29 29.95 -16.34
N GLN A 118 17.89 28.97 -17.02
CA GLN A 118 19.03 29.25 -17.89
C GLN A 118 19.17 28.17 -18.95
N LEU A 119 19.04 28.67 -20.18
CA LEU A 119 19.48 28.14 -21.48
C LEU A 119 18.55 27.10 -22.13
N GLU A 120 17.73 27.70 -22.99
CA GLU A 120 17.06 27.17 -24.18
C GLU A 120 17.65 25.87 -24.73
N GLY A 121 16.75 24.92 -25.02
CA GLY A 121 17.03 23.77 -25.87
C GLY A 121 16.78 22.42 -25.21
N ASP A 122 15.50 22.04 -25.10
CA ASP A 122 14.94 20.72 -25.43
C ASP A 122 13.63 20.54 -24.63
N ASP A 123 12.52 20.98 -25.24
CA ASP A 123 11.17 21.02 -24.64
C ASP A 123 10.47 19.65 -24.73
N ASN A 124 11.21 18.56 -24.53
CA ASN A 124 10.70 17.18 -24.53
C ASN A 124 10.66 16.55 -23.13
N GLY A 125 11.04 17.28 -22.09
CA GLY A 125 10.92 16.82 -20.72
C GLY A 125 9.47 16.86 -20.26
N LEU A 126 8.81 15.70 -20.20
CA LEU A 126 7.45 15.49 -19.70
C LEU A 126 7.32 15.95 -18.22
N GLN A 127 7.33 17.26 -17.95
CA GLN A 127 7.08 17.82 -16.63
C GLN A 127 5.58 17.76 -16.37
N THR A 128 5.12 16.60 -15.91
CA THR A 128 3.73 16.41 -15.53
C THR A 128 3.61 16.79 -14.06
N GLU A 129 2.77 17.79 -13.80
CA GLU A 129 2.34 18.14 -12.45
C GLU A 129 1.78 16.90 -11.73
N PRO A 130 2.07 16.67 -10.43
CA PRO A 130 1.55 15.51 -9.72
C PRO A 130 0.02 15.51 -9.74
N ALA A 131 -0.58 14.44 -10.26
CA ALA A 131 -2.02 14.25 -10.24
C ALA A 131 -2.47 13.59 -8.93
N ILE A 132 -3.58 14.06 -8.37
CA ILE A 132 -4.25 13.41 -7.25
C ILE A 132 -5.40 12.57 -7.80
N LEU A 133 -5.35 11.26 -7.56
CA LEU A 133 -6.46 10.36 -7.82
C LEU A 133 -7.08 9.96 -6.48
N SER A 134 -8.39 10.13 -6.35
CA SER A 134 -9.16 9.66 -5.19
C SER A 134 -10.12 8.57 -5.64
N VAL A 135 -10.18 7.49 -4.86
CA VAL A 135 -11.12 6.38 -5.07
C VAL A 135 -12.01 6.33 -3.84
N ASP A 136 -13.29 6.63 -4.03
CA ASP A 136 -14.26 6.56 -2.94
C ASP A 136 -14.51 5.11 -2.54
N GLY A 137 -14.27 4.79 -1.28
CA GLY A 137 -14.60 3.50 -0.71
C GLY A 137 -16.12 3.31 -0.63
N ARG A 138 -16.58 2.07 -0.84
CA ARG A 138 -17.97 1.69 -0.53
C ARG A 138 -18.06 1.34 0.95
N GLY A 139 -18.16 2.37 1.80
CA GLY A 139 -18.41 2.17 3.22
C GLY A 139 -19.81 1.61 3.44
N PHE A 140 -19.92 0.49 4.13
CA PHE A 140 -21.20 0.02 4.66
C PHE A 140 -21.43 0.69 6.02
N ASN A 141 -22.69 0.87 6.39
CA ASN A 141 -23.02 1.42 7.70
C ASN A 141 -22.60 0.42 8.79
N VAL A 142 -21.62 0.78 9.60
CA VAL A 142 -21.13 -0.04 10.72
C VAL A 142 -21.67 0.54 12.03
N GLN A 143 -22.38 -0.27 12.79
CA GLN A 143 -22.84 0.12 14.13
C GLN A 143 -21.66 0.08 15.11
N ILE A 144 -21.42 1.21 15.79
CA ILE A 144 -20.34 1.34 16.77
C ILE A 144 -20.97 1.29 18.18
N PHE A 145 -20.44 0.41 19.02
CA PHE A 145 -20.84 0.28 20.42
C PHE A 145 -19.68 0.68 21.32
N TYR A 146 -19.99 1.39 22.42
CA TYR A 146 -19.02 1.83 23.41
C TYR A 146 -19.37 1.22 24.76
N ILE A 147 -18.35 0.95 25.58
CA ILE A 147 -18.53 0.64 27.00
C ILE A 147 -18.82 1.93 27.77
N GLU A 148 -19.68 1.85 28.79
CA GLU A 148 -20.07 3.02 29.59
C GLU A 148 -18.91 3.52 30.47
N GLU A 149 -18.11 2.59 31.00
CA GLU A 149 -16.95 2.87 31.84
C GLU A 149 -15.71 2.12 31.33
N PRO A 150 -14.50 2.72 31.42
CA PRO A 150 -13.25 2.06 31.05
C PRO A 150 -13.00 0.77 31.84
N ASP A 151 -12.81 -0.35 31.13
CA ASP A 151 -12.46 -1.63 31.75
C ASP A 151 -10.93 -1.73 31.93
N SER A 152 -10.48 -2.06 33.15
CA SER A 152 -9.06 -2.22 33.46
C SER A 152 -8.46 -3.49 32.83
N ASN A 153 -9.29 -4.47 32.45
CA ASN A 153 -8.89 -5.71 31.80
C ASN A 153 -9.49 -5.83 30.39
N TYR A 154 -8.99 -4.99 29.47
CA TYR A 154 -9.44 -4.97 28.08
C TYR A 154 -9.29 -6.32 27.37
N LEU A 155 -8.32 -7.16 27.76
CA LEU A 155 -8.12 -8.50 27.19
C LEU A 155 -9.32 -9.41 27.48
N GLN A 156 -9.73 -9.49 28.74
CA GLN A 156 -10.89 -10.28 29.14
C GLN A 156 -12.18 -9.72 28.53
N ALA A 157 -12.39 -8.41 28.60
CA ALA A 157 -13.55 -7.76 27.99
C ALA A 157 -13.63 -8.02 26.48
N THR A 158 -12.50 -8.02 25.77
CA THR A 158 -12.42 -8.34 24.33
C THR A 158 -12.84 -9.78 24.07
N VAL A 159 -12.28 -10.75 24.80
CA VAL A 159 -12.62 -12.18 24.63
C VAL A 159 -14.10 -12.43 24.91
N SER A 160 -14.63 -11.90 26.01
CA SER A 160 -16.04 -12.00 26.36
C SER A 160 -16.95 -11.38 25.29
N THR A 161 -16.57 -10.22 24.75
CA THR A 161 -17.32 -9.54 23.68
C THR A 161 -17.31 -10.36 22.39
N VAL A 162 -16.17 -10.92 21.98
CA VAL A 162 -16.06 -11.77 20.79
C VAL A 162 -16.94 -13.01 20.92
N MET A 163 -16.91 -13.68 22.08
CA MET A 163 -17.77 -14.84 22.35
C MET A 163 -19.27 -14.46 22.32
N LEU A 164 -19.63 -13.33 22.92
CA LEU A 164 -21.00 -12.82 22.90
C LEU A 164 -21.49 -12.49 21.48
N ILE A 165 -20.63 -11.89 20.64
CA ILE A 165 -20.93 -11.64 19.22
C ILE A 165 -21.11 -12.96 18.48
N HIS A 166 -20.20 -13.92 18.67
CA HIS A 166 -20.27 -15.24 18.05
C HIS A 166 -21.62 -15.91 18.35
N ASP A 167 -21.99 -15.99 19.63
CA ASP A 167 -23.25 -16.61 20.05
C ASP A 167 -24.45 -15.87 19.45
N LYS A 168 -24.53 -14.54 19.59
CA LYS A 168 -25.66 -13.74 19.08
C LYS A 168 -25.82 -13.82 17.55
N VAL A 169 -24.73 -13.80 16.80
CA VAL A 169 -24.76 -13.91 15.33
C VAL A 169 -25.22 -15.31 14.91
N HIS A 170 -24.77 -16.36 15.60
CA HIS A 170 -25.24 -17.73 15.35
C HIS A 170 -26.74 -17.89 15.60
N TYR A 171 -27.27 -17.33 16.70
CA TYR A 171 -28.71 -17.33 16.97
C TYR A 171 -29.50 -16.58 15.88
N THR A 172 -29.04 -15.39 15.49
CA THR A 172 -29.76 -14.55 14.50
C THR A 172 -29.84 -15.24 13.12
N ARG A 173 -28.77 -15.92 12.70
CA ARG A 173 -28.74 -16.71 11.46
C ARG A 173 -29.64 -17.95 11.52
N TYR A 174 -29.73 -18.61 12.69
CA TYR A 174 -30.63 -19.76 12.90
C TYR A 174 -32.10 -19.36 12.78
N TYR A 175 -32.52 -18.24 13.38
CA TYR A 175 -33.91 -17.77 13.27
C TYR A 175 -34.26 -17.32 11.84
N PHE A 176 -33.35 -16.66 11.12
CA PHE A 176 -33.59 -16.23 9.74
C PHE A 176 -33.78 -17.43 8.79
N ILE A 177 -32.98 -18.49 8.94
CA ILE A 177 -33.10 -19.71 8.11
C ILE A 177 -34.38 -20.51 8.46
N GLN A 178 -34.78 -20.56 9.74
CA GLN A 178 -36.02 -21.23 10.15
C GLN A 178 -37.27 -20.49 9.66
N HIS A 179 -37.27 -19.15 9.69
CA HIS A 179 -38.38 -18.35 9.14
C HIS A 179 -38.48 -18.40 7.61
N LEU A 180 -37.36 -18.57 6.90
CA LEU A 180 -37.38 -18.81 5.45
C LEU A 180 -37.93 -20.20 5.09
N LYS A 181 -37.74 -21.22 5.94
CA LYS A 181 -38.28 -22.58 5.72
C LYS A 181 -39.75 -22.75 6.11
N GLN A 182 -40.33 -21.84 6.88
CA GLN A 182 -41.77 -21.86 7.20
C GLN A 182 -42.62 -21.06 6.19
N ASN A 183 -42.00 -20.33 5.27
CA ASN A 183 -42.66 -19.51 4.24
C ASN A 183 -42.36 -19.99 2.80
N ILE A 184 -41.93 -21.26 2.65
CA ILE A 184 -41.84 -22.01 1.38
C ILE A 184 -42.63 -23.30 1.59
#